data_AF-A0A432WE54-F1
#
_entry.id   AF-A0A432WE54-F1
#
_cell.length_a   1.000
_cell.length_b   1.000
_cell.length_c   1.000
_cell.angle_alpha   90.00
_cell.angle_beta   90.00
_cell.angle_gamma   90.00
#
_symmetry.space_group_name_H-M   'P 1'
#
loop_
_entity.id
_entity.type
_entity.pdbx_description
1 polymer ?
#
loop_
_entity_poly.entity_id
_entity_poly.type
_entity_poly.pdbx_seq_one_letter_code
_entity_poly.pdbx_strand_id
1 'polypeptide(L)'
;MDLLKEKINKISDVEDGFCLTVLDFPSSKSLKYFLDDSYRYVWVIRHFIHDMRGYQAEKKDPWFDLCLPLSAVTEPNKVKVRDMGVSFDFIMSTGEFKEALKNESFHRSAGIRCVQMNSLPPHYFKLNEFKGKELFKQLSMIDTNFLADFPGSDYGRIFHSKKDVMEKFLHNPSIDLNNLP
;
A
#
# COMPACT_ATOMS: atom_id res chain seq x y z
N MET A 1 -2.14 -22.94 -8.16
CA MET A 1 -3.27 -22.24 -7.50
C MET A 1 -3.59 -22.83 -6.12
N ASP A 2 -3.31 -24.12 -5.85
CA ASP A 2 -3.72 -24.77 -4.60
C ASP A 2 -2.92 -24.36 -3.34
N LEU A 3 -1.62 -24.09 -3.47
CA LEU A 3 -0.75 -23.71 -2.33
C LEU A 3 -1.11 -22.37 -1.66
N LEU A 4 -1.75 -21.44 -2.40
CA LEU A 4 -2.16 -20.13 -1.86
C LEU A 4 -3.48 -20.25 -1.09
N LYS A 5 -4.41 -21.08 -1.59
CA LYS A 5 -5.67 -21.37 -0.90
C LYS A 5 -5.48 -22.02 0.46
N GLU A 6 -4.49 -22.91 0.57
CA GLU A 6 -4.16 -23.56 1.85
C GLU A 6 -3.67 -22.60 2.94
N LYS A 7 -3.22 -21.39 2.55
CA LYS A 7 -2.69 -20.35 3.45
C LYS A 7 -3.69 -19.22 3.74
N ILE A 8 -4.87 -19.25 3.14
CA ILE A 8 -5.91 -18.25 3.41
C ILE A 8 -6.31 -18.33 4.88
N ASN A 9 -6.34 -17.17 5.54
CA ASN A 9 -6.72 -17.00 6.95
C ASN A 9 -5.91 -17.88 7.91
N LYS A 10 -4.67 -18.20 7.54
CA LYS A 10 -3.72 -18.94 8.39
C LYS A 10 -2.46 -18.12 8.58
N ILE A 11 -1.91 -18.25 9.78
CA ILE A 11 -0.64 -17.63 10.13
C ILE A 11 0.49 -18.60 9.80
N SER A 12 1.44 -18.11 9.03
CA SER A 12 2.69 -18.81 8.75
C SER A 12 3.87 -17.93 9.16
N ASP A 13 4.84 -18.50 9.87
CA ASP A 13 6.04 -17.76 10.22
C ASP A 13 6.91 -17.57 8.96
N VAL A 14 7.56 -16.42 8.85
CA VAL A 14 8.50 -16.06 7.79
C VAL A 14 9.79 -15.49 8.41
N GLU A 15 10.74 -15.10 7.56
CA GLU A 15 12.07 -14.62 7.98
C GLU A 15 12.00 -13.37 8.87
N ASP A 16 13.06 -13.17 9.66
CA ASP A 16 13.29 -12.00 10.52
C ASP A 16 12.13 -11.68 11.49
N GLY A 17 11.46 -12.71 12.00
CA GLY A 17 10.40 -12.55 12.99
C GLY A 17 9.06 -12.07 12.44
N PHE A 18 8.94 -11.94 11.11
CA PHE A 18 7.66 -11.67 10.48
C PHE A 18 6.77 -12.91 10.45
N CYS A 19 5.48 -12.68 10.35
CA CYS A 19 4.48 -13.70 10.07
C CYS A 19 3.63 -13.24 8.88
N LEU A 20 3.14 -14.20 8.09
CA LEU A 20 2.35 -14.00 6.88
C LEU A 20 0.96 -14.60 7.10
N THR A 21 -0.07 -13.84 6.72
CA THR A 21 -1.38 -14.40 6.37
C THR A 21 -1.78 -13.95 4.97
N VAL A 22 -2.50 -14.84 4.27
CA VAL A 22 -3.15 -14.54 2.99
C VAL A 22 -4.61 -14.26 3.27
N LEU A 23 -5.14 -13.19 2.70
CA LEU A 23 -6.54 -12.78 2.85
C LEU A 23 -7.27 -12.93 1.52
N ASP A 24 -8.54 -13.32 1.59
CA ASP A 24 -9.40 -13.44 0.41
C ASP A 24 -9.95 -12.07 0.03
N PHE A 25 -9.60 -11.59 -1.18
CA PHE A 25 -10.00 -10.30 -1.75
C PHE A 25 -10.07 -9.10 -0.77
N PRO A 26 -9.01 -8.79 0.00
CA PRO A 26 -9.07 -7.65 0.92
C PRO A 26 -9.03 -6.32 0.15
N SER A 27 -9.78 -5.32 0.62
CA SER A 27 -9.57 -3.94 0.20
C SER A 27 -8.67 -3.18 1.18
N SER A 28 -8.23 -1.98 0.76
CA SER A 28 -7.49 -1.05 1.60
C SER A 28 -8.23 -0.65 2.88
N LYS A 29 -9.58 -0.79 2.94
CA LYS A 29 -10.37 -0.57 4.16
C LYS A 29 -9.98 -1.52 5.29
N SER A 30 -9.48 -2.71 4.96
CA SER A 30 -9.04 -3.71 5.93
C SER A 30 -7.75 -3.30 6.67
N LEU A 31 -6.98 -2.34 6.15
CA LEU A 31 -5.74 -1.87 6.80
C LEU A 31 -5.98 -1.26 8.18
N LYS A 32 -7.18 -0.73 8.44
CA LYS A 32 -7.54 -0.14 9.75
C LYS A 32 -7.36 -1.11 10.92
N TYR A 33 -7.42 -2.42 10.68
CA TYR A 33 -7.28 -3.43 11.72
C TYR A 33 -5.82 -3.74 12.09
N PHE A 34 -4.85 -3.28 11.28
CA PHE A 34 -3.43 -3.55 11.46
C PHE A 34 -2.62 -2.32 11.85
N LEU A 35 -3.21 -1.12 11.72
CA LEU A 35 -2.54 0.13 12.07
C LEU A 35 -2.33 0.27 13.58
N ASP A 36 -1.09 0.51 13.97
CA ASP A 36 -0.67 0.75 15.36
C ASP A 36 -0.24 2.22 15.53
N ASP A 37 -0.82 2.95 16.49
CA ASP A 37 -0.50 4.37 16.73
C ASP A 37 0.91 4.61 17.31
N SER A 38 1.58 3.56 17.78
CA SER A 38 2.98 3.65 18.22
C SER A 38 3.97 3.74 17.05
N TYR A 39 3.54 3.43 15.82
CA TYR A 39 4.35 3.59 14.61
C TYR A 39 4.02 4.92 13.93
N ARG A 40 5.05 5.67 13.56
CA ARG A 40 4.90 7.06 13.12
C ARG A 40 4.44 7.23 11.67
N TYR A 41 4.85 6.35 10.76
CA TYR A 41 4.72 6.58 9.32
C TYR A 41 4.04 5.42 8.58
N VAL A 42 3.41 5.75 7.46
CA VAL A 42 2.98 4.79 6.44
C VAL A 42 3.59 5.18 5.11
N TRP A 43 4.32 4.26 4.50
CA TRP A 43 4.82 4.37 3.14
C TRP A 43 3.90 3.62 2.19
N VAL A 44 3.22 4.35 1.31
CA VAL A 44 2.43 3.78 0.23
C VAL A 44 3.29 3.69 -1.02
N ILE A 45 3.29 2.52 -1.65
CA ILE A 45 4.21 2.15 -2.71
C ILE A 45 3.40 1.98 -3.99
N ARG A 46 3.81 2.72 -5.03
CA ARG A 46 3.21 2.71 -6.37
C ARG A 46 1.69 2.88 -6.31
N HIS A 47 1.21 3.86 -5.56
CA HIS A 47 -0.22 4.17 -5.55
C HIS A 47 -0.63 4.67 -6.93
N PHE A 48 -1.56 3.94 -7.56
CA PHE A 48 -2.05 4.30 -8.89
C PHE A 48 -3.24 5.24 -8.76
N ILE A 49 -3.12 6.41 -9.39
CA ILE A 49 -4.26 7.26 -9.66
C ILE A 49 -4.66 7.01 -11.11
N HIS A 50 -5.79 6.32 -11.31
CA HIS A 50 -6.40 6.10 -12.63
C HIS A 50 -7.07 7.34 -13.21
N ASP A 51 -7.12 8.43 -12.43
CA ASP A 51 -7.70 9.68 -12.88
C ASP A 51 -7.03 10.89 -12.21
N MET A 52 -5.97 11.41 -12.81
CA MET A 52 -5.43 12.72 -12.40
C MET A 52 -6.48 13.84 -12.61
N ARG A 53 -7.56 13.56 -13.37
CA ARG A 53 -8.68 14.48 -13.65
C ARG A 53 -9.76 14.48 -12.56
N GLY A 54 -9.57 13.78 -11.44
CA GLY A 54 -10.38 13.93 -10.23
C GLY A 54 -10.39 15.36 -9.64
N TYR A 55 -9.59 16.28 -10.20
CA TYR A 55 -9.63 17.73 -9.95
C TYR A 55 -10.39 18.55 -11.01
N GLN A 56 -10.80 17.97 -12.15
CA GLN A 56 -11.63 18.59 -13.21
C GLN A 56 -12.49 17.53 -13.93
N ALA A 57 -13.59 17.12 -13.31
CA ALA A 57 -14.42 15.97 -13.66
C ALA A 57 -15.22 16.03 -14.98
N GLU A 58 -14.88 16.89 -15.96
CA GLU A 58 -15.78 17.16 -17.10
C GLU A 58 -15.21 16.92 -18.50
N LYS A 59 -13.95 16.49 -18.66
CA LYS A 59 -13.36 16.35 -20.00
C LYS A 59 -13.09 14.90 -20.41
N LYS A 60 -13.73 14.51 -21.52
CA LYS A 60 -13.55 13.21 -22.23
C LYS A 60 -12.23 13.10 -23.00
N ASP A 61 -11.41 14.16 -23.04
CA ASP A 61 -10.12 14.16 -23.75
C ASP A 61 -9.02 13.55 -22.85
N PRO A 62 -8.29 12.50 -23.29
CA PRO A 62 -7.15 11.96 -22.56
C PRO A 62 -5.92 12.88 -22.57
N TRP A 63 -5.93 13.98 -23.33
CA TRP A 63 -4.84 14.95 -23.39
C TRP A 63 -5.09 16.16 -22.49
N PHE A 64 -4.06 16.60 -21.77
CA PHE A 64 -4.09 17.82 -20.95
C PHE A 64 -2.74 18.55 -20.98
N ASP A 65 -2.73 19.85 -20.67
CA ASP A 65 -1.49 20.63 -20.62
C ASP A 65 -0.84 20.49 -19.24
N LEU A 66 0.45 20.13 -19.21
CA LEU A 66 1.25 20.03 -17.99
C LEU A 66 2.56 20.80 -18.13
N CYS A 67 2.99 21.47 -17.06
CA CYS A 67 4.29 22.11 -16.97
C CYS A 67 5.37 21.06 -16.65
N LEU A 68 6.21 20.70 -17.63
CA LEU A 68 7.29 19.73 -17.45
C LEU A 68 8.67 20.40 -17.61
N PRO A 69 9.66 20.08 -16.74
CA PRO A 69 11.03 20.56 -16.86
C PRO A 69 11.79 19.76 -17.92
N LEU A 70 11.42 19.93 -19.20
CA LEU A 70 12.01 19.21 -20.34
C LEU A 70 13.38 19.74 -20.76
N SER A 71 13.77 20.92 -20.29
CA SER A 71 15.08 21.52 -20.56
C SER A 71 15.60 22.19 -19.30
N ALA A 72 16.92 22.36 -19.21
CA ALA A 72 17.60 23.05 -18.12
C ALA A 72 17.31 24.57 -18.06
N VAL A 73 16.35 25.05 -18.87
CA VAL A 73 15.97 26.46 -18.96
C VAL A 73 14.88 26.72 -17.92
N THR A 74 14.97 27.88 -17.29
CA THR A 74 14.26 28.31 -16.08
C THR A 74 12.74 28.38 -16.17
N GLU A 75 12.15 28.22 -17.36
CA GLU A 75 10.69 28.24 -17.53
C GLU A 75 10.15 26.85 -17.88
N PRO A 76 9.18 26.32 -17.11
CA PRO A 76 8.56 25.03 -17.40
C PRO A 76 7.89 25.05 -18.78
N ASN A 77 8.18 24.05 -19.62
CA ASN A 77 7.51 23.91 -20.91
C ASN A 77 6.07 23.43 -20.68
N LYS A 78 5.07 24.18 -21.17
CA LYS A 78 3.70 23.68 -21.27
C LYS A 78 3.60 22.74 -22.46
N VAL A 79 3.39 21.46 -22.18
CA VAL A 79 3.23 20.43 -23.22
C VAL A 79 1.94 19.65 -23.03
N LYS A 80 1.35 19.23 -24.15
CA LYS A 80 0.22 18.29 -24.15
C LYS A 80 0.72 16.91 -23.75
N VAL A 81 0.24 16.42 -22.61
CA VAL A 81 0.51 15.08 -22.12
C VAL A 81 -0.75 14.24 -22.21
N ARG A 82 -0.58 12.95 -22.49
CA ARG A 82 -1.66 11.97 -22.41
C ARG A 82 -1.67 11.37 -21.01
N ASP A 83 -2.84 11.34 -20.37
CA ASP A 83 -2.98 10.57 -19.13
C ASP A 83 -2.78 9.09 -19.42
N MET A 84 -1.70 8.53 -18.87
CA MET A 84 -1.36 7.10 -18.93
C MET A 84 -1.50 6.43 -17.56
N GLY A 85 -2.06 7.13 -16.57
CA GLY A 85 -1.99 6.77 -15.16
C GLY A 85 -0.62 7.14 -14.58
N VAL A 86 -0.63 7.83 -13.45
CA VAL A 86 0.59 8.15 -12.69
C VAL A 86 0.60 7.32 -11.43
N SER A 87 1.73 6.68 -11.15
CA SER A 87 1.99 6.01 -9.88
C SER A 87 3.09 6.73 -9.12
N PHE A 88 2.90 6.91 -7.83
CA PHE A 88 3.90 7.52 -6.97
C PHE A 88 4.04 6.76 -5.66
N ASP A 89 5.24 6.83 -5.12
CA ASP A 89 5.56 6.42 -3.76
C ASP A 89 5.42 7.64 -2.87
N PHE A 90 4.76 7.50 -1.73
CA PHE A 90 4.64 8.60 -0.76
C PHE A 90 4.65 8.09 0.67
N ILE A 91 5.20 8.90 1.56
CA ILE A 91 5.22 8.65 2.99
C ILE A 91 4.39 9.73 3.67
N MET A 92 3.52 9.32 4.58
CA MET A 92 2.74 10.22 5.41
C MET A 92 2.70 9.71 6.86
N SER A 93 2.22 10.53 7.80
CA SER A 93 2.06 10.07 9.17
C SER A 93 0.95 9.01 9.26
N THR A 94 1.02 8.13 10.26
CA THR A 94 -0.03 7.14 10.52
C THR A 94 -1.39 7.79 10.77
N GLY A 95 -1.43 8.94 11.44
CA GLY A 95 -2.66 9.71 11.66
C GLY A 95 -3.28 10.19 10.35
N GLU A 96 -2.50 10.83 9.47
CA GLU A 96 -2.98 11.27 8.15
C GLU A 96 -3.45 10.09 7.29
N PHE A 97 -2.75 8.96 7.34
CA PHE A 97 -3.15 7.76 6.62
C PHE A 97 -4.49 7.20 7.13
N LYS A 98 -4.72 7.19 8.45
CA LYS A 98 -6.02 6.81 9.04
C LYS A 98 -7.15 7.71 8.56
N GLU A 99 -6.92 9.01 8.43
CA GLU A 99 -7.91 9.93 7.86
C GLU A 99 -8.13 9.68 6.36
N ALA A 100 -7.07 9.41 5.60
CA ALA A 100 -7.17 9.06 4.18
C ALA A 100 -8.01 7.79 3.95
N LEU A 101 -7.88 6.78 4.82
CA LEU A 101 -8.71 5.56 4.81
C LEU A 101 -10.20 5.78 5.13
N LYS A 102 -10.62 7.00 5.49
CA LYS A 102 -12.06 7.32 5.59
C LYS A 102 -12.62 7.85 4.28
N ASN A 103 -11.76 8.22 3.33
CA ASN A 103 -12.17 8.80 2.07
C ASN A 103 -12.45 7.71 1.04
N GLU A 104 -13.71 7.62 0.58
CA GLU A 104 -14.12 6.65 -0.43
C GLU A 104 -13.31 6.76 -1.73
N SER A 105 -12.80 7.94 -2.11
CA SER A 105 -11.96 8.07 -3.31
C SER A 105 -10.63 7.34 -3.19
N PHE A 106 -10.08 7.22 -1.97
CA PHE A 106 -8.84 6.50 -1.69
C PHE A 106 -8.98 4.99 -1.94
N HIS A 107 -10.18 4.45 -1.74
CA HIS A 107 -10.47 3.03 -1.93
C HIS A 107 -10.83 2.66 -3.38
N ARG A 108 -11.15 3.64 -4.23
CA ARG A 108 -11.63 3.40 -5.60
C ARG A 108 -10.53 2.96 -6.57
N SER A 109 -9.26 3.01 -6.20
CA SER A 109 -8.15 2.65 -7.10
C SER A 109 -7.45 1.35 -6.71
N ALA A 110 -7.49 0.38 -7.64
CA ALA A 110 -6.45 -0.59 -8.03
C ALA A 110 -5.66 -1.41 -6.98
N GLY A 111 -6.10 -1.45 -5.73
CA GLY A 111 -5.35 -2.11 -4.67
C GLY A 111 -4.33 -1.19 -4.00
N ILE A 112 -3.74 -1.66 -2.92
CA ILE A 112 -2.78 -0.91 -2.12
C ILE A 112 -1.60 -1.79 -1.74
N ARG A 113 -0.39 -1.24 -1.88
CA ARG A 113 0.79 -1.78 -1.24
C ARG A 113 1.37 -0.73 -0.31
N CYS A 114 1.54 -1.07 0.97
CA CYS A 114 2.08 -0.13 1.94
C CYS A 114 2.85 -0.81 3.07
N VAL A 115 3.74 -0.06 3.69
CA VAL A 115 4.50 -0.43 4.89
C VAL A 115 4.17 0.55 6.00
N GLN A 116 3.75 0.08 7.16
CA GLN A 116 3.73 0.91 8.36
C GLN A 116 5.07 0.75 9.09
N MET A 117 5.72 1.86 9.39
CA MET A 117 7.10 1.90 9.87
C MET A 117 7.33 3.06 10.84
N ASN A 118 8.39 2.97 11.65
CA ASN A 118 8.73 4.00 12.62
C ASN A 118 9.93 4.86 12.19
N SER A 119 10.76 4.34 11.28
CA SER A 119 11.90 5.04 10.72
C SER A 119 11.72 5.26 9.22
N LEU A 120 12.09 6.46 8.74
CA LEU A 120 12.07 6.75 7.30
C LEU A 120 13.13 5.90 6.58
N PRO A 121 12.81 5.34 5.41
CA PRO A 121 13.76 4.58 4.63
C PRO A 121 14.88 5.51 4.08
N PRO A 122 16.11 4.99 3.90
CA PRO A 122 17.15 5.72 3.18
C PRO A 122 16.72 6.10 1.76
N HIS A 123 17.23 7.21 1.22
CA HIS A 123 16.81 7.74 -0.10
C HIS A 123 17.08 6.79 -1.29
N TYR A 124 18.01 5.85 -1.14
CA TYR A 124 18.33 4.82 -2.14
C TYR A 124 17.46 3.56 -1.99
N PHE A 125 16.60 3.50 -0.97
CA PHE A 125 15.85 2.31 -0.63
C PHE A 125 14.67 2.10 -1.58
N LYS A 126 14.67 0.96 -2.28
CA LYS A 126 13.64 0.61 -3.25
C LYS A 126 13.03 -0.74 -2.91
N LEU A 127 11.92 -0.73 -2.16
CA LEU A 127 11.29 -1.97 -1.68
C LEU A 127 10.91 -2.94 -2.82
N ASN A 128 10.65 -2.42 -4.02
CA ASN A 128 10.28 -3.21 -5.18
C ASN A 128 11.43 -4.06 -5.77
N GLU A 129 12.68 -3.78 -5.41
CA GLU A 129 13.86 -4.51 -5.88
C GLU A 129 14.19 -5.73 -5.00
N PHE A 130 13.63 -5.81 -3.78
CA PHE A 130 13.93 -6.87 -2.81
C PHE A 130 12.85 -7.96 -2.78
N LYS A 131 13.29 -9.21 -2.60
CA LYS A 131 12.43 -10.40 -2.47
C LYS A 131 12.99 -11.37 -1.44
N GLY A 132 12.12 -12.22 -0.90
CA GLY A 132 12.51 -13.27 0.05
C GLY A 132 13.23 -12.69 1.26
N LYS A 133 14.30 -13.36 1.71
CA LYS A 133 15.06 -12.98 2.90
C LYS A 133 15.57 -11.53 2.88
N GLU A 134 16.02 -11.03 1.72
CA GLU A 134 16.53 -9.66 1.63
C GLU A 134 15.41 -8.64 1.87
N LEU A 135 14.18 -8.91 1.42
CA LEU A 135 13.04 -8.03 1.71
C LEU A 135 12.83 -7.88 3.23
N PHE A 136 12.84 -8.98 3.98
CA PHE A 136 12.59 -8.97 5.43
C PHE A 136 13.71 -8.31 6.22
N LYS A 137 14.96 -8.51 5.78
CA LYS A 137 16.11 -7.81 6.35
C LYS A 137 15.94 -6.30 6.23
N GLN A 138 15.53 -5.85 5.04
CA GLN A 138 15.33 -4.43 4.80
C GLN A 138 14.12 -3.85 5.55
N LEU A 139 13.01 -4.60 5.66
CA LEU A 139 11.87 -4.19 6.49
C LEU A 139 12.26 -4.05 7.97
N SER A 140 13.13 -4.93 8.47
CA SER A 140 13.64 -4.85 9.84
C SER A 140 14.47 -3.58 10.09
N MET A 141 15.21 -3.10 9.08
CA MET A 141 16.06 -1.90 9.21
C MET A 141 15.26 -0.60 9.41
N ILE A 142 13.99 -0.56 9.02
CA ILE A 142 13.13 0.63 9.12
C ILE A 142 12.12 0.56 10.26
N ASP A 143 12.26 -0.41 11.17
CA ASP A 143 11.31 -0.69 12.25
C ASP A 143 9.89 -0.80 11.69
N THR A 144 9.62 -1.90 10.98
CA THR A 144 8.34 -2.16 10.32
C THR A 144 7.34 -2.83 11.28
N ASN A 145 6.12 -2.31 11.32
CA ASN A 145 4.97 -3.00 11.93
C ASN A 145 4.40 -4.05 10.96
N PHE A 146 4.06 -3.61 9.74
CA PHE A 146 3.55 -4.52 8.71
C PHE A 146 3.90 -4.05 7.29
N LEU A 147 3.88 -5.00 6.36
CA LEU A 147 3.81 -4.79 4.92
C LEU A 147 2.50 -5.41 4.41
N ALA A 148 1.63 -4.60 3.83
CA ALA A 148 0.42 -5.05 3.15
C ALA A 148 0.60 -4.95 1.64
N ASP A 149 0.12 -5.95 0.93
CA ASP A 149 0.12 -6.03 -0.53
C ASP A 149 -1.24 -6.58 -0.99
N PHE A 150 -2.17 -5.67 -1.23
CA PHE A 150 -3.56 -5.95 -1.59
C PHE A 150 -3.76 -5.56 -3.05
N PRO A 151 -3.87 -6.52 -3.98
CA PRO A 151 -4.00 -6.23 -5.41
C PRO A 151 -5.40 -5.74 -5.82
N GLY A 152 -6.36 -5.64 -4.89
CA GLY A 152 -7.71 -5.11 -5.09
C GLY A 152 -8.73 -6.11 -5.63
N SER A 153 -8.34 -7.00 -6.54
CA SER A 153 -9.23 -8.01 -7.14
C SER A 153 -8.66 -9.44 -7.09
N ASP A 154 -7.82 -9.73 -6.11
CA ASP A 154 -7.20 -11.05 -5.90
C ASP A 154 -6.79 -11.19 -4.42
N TYR A 155 -6.21 -12.34 -4.06
CA TYR A 155 -5.65 -12.61 -2.75
C TYR A 155 -4.64 -11.54 -2.33
N GLY A 156 -4.87 -10.96 -1.14
CA GLY A 156 -3.93 -10.03 -0.53
C GLY A 156 -3.00 -10.74 0.44
N ARG A 157 -1.83 -10.14 0.66
CA ARG A 157 -0.84 -10.62 1.62
C ARG A 157 -0.61 -9.55 2.67
N ILE A 158 -0.52 -9.98 3.92
CA ILE A 158 0.00 -9.13 4.98
C ILE A 158 1.11 -9.85 5.72
N PHE A 159 2.24 -9.16 5.81
CA PHE A 159 3.37 -9.54 6.62
C PHE A 159 3.36 -8.66 7.86
N HIS A 160 3.39 -9.24 9.05
CA HIS A 160 3.32 -8.51 10.31
C HIS A 160 4.48 -8.92 11.22
N SER A 161 5.09 -7.98 11.92
CA SER A 161 6.18 -8.27 12.88
C SER A 161 5.67 -8.82 14.23
N LYS A 162 4.37 -8.69 14.48
CA LYS A 162 3.68 -9.17 15.70
C LYS A 162 2.63 -10.22 15.36
N LYS A 163 2.86 -11.47 15.77
CA LYS A 163 1.96 -12.61 15.52
C LYS A 163 0.61 -12.48 16.23
N ASP A 164 0.62 -11.99 17.47
CA ASP A 164 -0.58 -11.84 18.30
C ASP A 164 -1.60 -10.86 17.69
N VAL A 165 -1.12 -9.82 16.99
CA VAL A 165 -1.98 -8.88 16.25
C VAL A 165 -2.72 -9.60 15.12
N MET A 166 -2.02 -10.46 14.37
CA MET A 166 -2.67 -11.25 13.31
C MET A 166 -3.65 -12.28 13.89
N GLU A 167 -3.31 -12.92 15.01
CA GLU A 167 -4.22 -13.85 15.70
C GLU A 167 -5.50 -13.16 16.16
N LYS A 168 -5.38 -11.97 16.75
CA LYS A 168 -6.53 -11.15 17.15
C LYS A 168 -7.38 -10.76 15.96
N PHE A 169 -6.77 -10.41 14.82
CA PHE A 169 -7.50 -10.09 13.60
C PHE A 169 -8.29 -11.30 13.07
N LEU A 170 -7.63 -12.46 12.91
CA LEU A 170 -8.23 -13.65 12.31
C LEU A 170 -9.33 -14.30 13.19
N HIS A 171 -9.25 -14.14 14.51
CA HIS A 171 -10.25 -14.66 15.44
C HIS A 171 -11.24 -13.59 15.93
N ASN A 172 -11.25 -12.40 15.33
CA ASN A 172 -12.18 -11.35 15.71
C ASN A 172 -13.60 -11.69 15.23
N PRO A 173 -14.56 -11.94 16.12
CA PRO A 173 -15.93 -12.32 15.73
C PRO A 173 -16.68 -11.18 15.03
N SER A 174 -16.19 -9.94 15.10
CA SER A 174 -16.75 -8.78 14.41
C SER A 174 -16.22 -8.58 12.98
N ILE A 175 -15.30 -9.44 12.51
CA ILE A 175 -14.72 -9.37 11.17
C ILE A 175 -15.17 -10.59 10.37
N ASP A 176 -15.88 -10.36 9.27
CA ASP A 176 -16.18 -11.41 8.30
C ASP A 176 -15.00 -11.57 7.33
N LEU A 177 -14.17 -12.59 7.56
CA LEU A 177 -13.00 -12.86 6.72
C LEU A 177 -13.35 -13.31 5.29
N ASN A 178 -14.59 -13.74 5.03
CA ASN A 178 -15.05 -14.11 3.69
C ASN A 178 -15.63 -12.91 2.93
N ASN A 179 -15.83 -11.80 3.62
CA ASN A 179 -16.39 -10.57 3.07
C ASN A 179 -15.66 -9.36 3.67
N LEU A 180 -14.34 -9.36 3.48
CA LEU A 180 -13.51 -8.23 3.89
C LEU A 180 -13.94 -6.98 3.10
N PRO A 181 -14.03 -5.83 3.78
CA PRO A 181 -14.39 -4.58 3.13
C PRO A 181 -13.32 -4.13 2.15
#